data_AF-A0A557ZZQ7-F1
#
_entry.id   AF-A0A557ZZQ7-F1
#
_cell.length_a   1.000
_cell.length_b   1.000
_cell.length_c   1.000
_cell.angle_alpha   90.00
_cell.angle_beta   90.00
_cell.angle_gamma   90.00
#
_symmetry.space_group_name_H-M   'P 1'
#
loop_
_entity.id
_entity.type
_entity.pdbx_description
1 polymer ?
#
loop_
_entity_poly.entity_id
_entity_poly.type
_entity_poly.pdbx_seq_one_letter_code
_entity_poly.pdbx_strand_id
1 'polypeptide(L)' 'MSLHRSAASTLDSWRPATAAQESLRQAFLGFLAAREDACARSCAAGHLTASVVLLDHERRHVLLT' A
#
# COMPACT_ATOMS: atom_id res chain seq x y z
N MET A 1 15.49 1.15 8.59
CA MET A 1 14.76 0.99 7.30
C MET A 1 13.86 2.21 7.11
N SER A 2 13.72 2.74 5.90
CA SER A 2 12.79 3.86 5.62
C SER A 2 11.39 3.35 5.26
N LEU A 3 10.36 4.17 5.48
CA LEU A 3 8.97 3.84 5.11
C LEU A 3 8.85 3.49 3.62
N HIS A 4 9.51 4.26 2.75
CA HIS A 4 9.55 4.03 1.30
C HIS A 4 10.08 2.63 0.96
N ARG A 5 11.22 2.24 1.54
CA ARG A 5 11.82 0.92 1.30
C ARG A 5 10.93 -0.20 1.81
N SER A 6 10.30 -0.02 2.98
CA SER A 6 9.37 -1.01 3.53
C SER A 6 8.12 -1.17 2.65
N ALA A 7 7.55 -0.07 2.14
CA ALA A 7 6.42 -0.11 1.23
C ALA A 7 6.76 -0.82 -0.09
N ALA A 8 7.90 -0.46 -0.70
CA ALA A 8 8.38 -1.11 -1.92
C ALA A 8 8.60 -2.61 -1.72
N SER A 9 9.28 -3.01 -0.65
CA SER A 9 9.50 -4.43 -0.33
C SER A 9 8.20 -5.19 -0.10
N THR A 10 7.22 -4.58 0.57
CA THR A 10 5.92 -5.21 0.84
C THR A 10 5.16 -5.45 -0.45
N LEU A 11 5.04 -4.43 -1.30
CA LEU A 11 4.36 -4.51 -2.59
C LEU A 11 5.10 -5.41 -3.60
N ASP A 12 6.42 -5.47 -3.54
CA ASP A 12 7.21 -6.35 -4.41
C ASP A 12 7.02 -7.83 -4.05
N SER A 13 6.91 -8.14 -2.75
CA SER A 13 6.68 -9.52 -2.27
C SER A 13 5.22 -9.98 -2.41
N TRP A 14 4.26 -9.05 -2.42
CA TRP A 14 2.84 -9.37 -2.54
C TRP A 14 2.51 -10.00 -3.90
N ARG A 15 1.67 -11.05 -3.88
CA ARG A 15 1.18 -11.75 -5.06
C ARG A 15 -0.34 -11.65 -5.10
N PRO A 16 -0.91 -10.68 -5.83
CA PRO A 16 -2.35 -10.47 -5.86
C PRO A 16 -3.07 -11.59 -6.61
N ALA A 17 -4.29 -11.92 -6.18
CA ALA A 17 -5.07 -13.01 -6.76
C ALA A 17 -5.76 -12.62 -8.08
N THR A 18 -5.90 -11.33 -8.37
CA THR A 18 -6.62 -10.82 -9.54
C THR A 18 -5.74 -9.92 -10.41
N ALA A 19 -6.00 -9.93 -11.71
CA ALA A 19 -5.30 -9.06 -12.66
C ALA A 19 -5.47 -7.57 -12.33
N ALA A 20 -6.66 -7.16 -11.86
CA ALA A 20 -6.92 -5.79 -11.44
C ALA A 20 -6.02 -5.36 -10.26
N GLN A 21 -5.85 -6.24 -9.27
CA GLN A 21 -4.94 -5.98 -8.15
C GLN A 21 -3.47 -6.02 -8.58
N GLU A 22 -3.08 -6.84 -9.55
CA GLU A 22 -1.73 -6.82 -10.12
C GLU A 22 -1.45 -5.50 -10.84
N SER A 23 -2.39 -5.01 -11.65
CA SER A 23 -2.27 -3.69 -12.28
C SER A 23 -2.10 -2.58 -11.23
N LEU A 24 -2.86 -2.65 -10.13
CA LEU A 24 -2.74 -1.70 -9.04
C LEU A 24 -1.38 -1.80 -8.33
N ARG A 25 -0.88 -3.02 -8.05
CA ARG A 25 0.44 -3.24 -7.46
C ARG A 25 1.56 -2.62 -8.31
N GLN A 26 1.51 -2.81 -9.62
CA GLN A 26 2.46 -2.23 -10.56
C GLN A 26 2.39 -0.70 -10.59
N ALA A 27 1.19 -0.12 -10.51
CA ALA A 27 1.04 1.34 -10.42
C ALA A 27 1.69 1.90 -9.14
N PHE A 28 1.50 1.26 -7.98
CA PHE A 28 2.15 1.67 -6.74
C PHE A 28 3.68 1.52 -6.80
N LEU A 29 4.19 0.40 -7.34
CA LEU A 29 5.64 0.18 -7.49
C LEU A 29 6.26 1.21 -8.44
N GLY A 30 5.61 1.51 -9.56
CA GLY A 30 6.03 2.56 -10.48
C GLY A 30 6.07 3.94 -9.83
N PHE A 31 5.06 4.27 -9.02
CA PHE A 31 5.02 5.52 -8.27
C PHE A 31 6.17 5.63 -7.25
N LEU A 32 6.42 4.55 -6.49
CA LEU A 32 7.54 4.49 -5.54
C LEU A 32 8.90 4.58 -6.25
N ALA A 33 9.06 3.97 -7.42
CA ALA A 33 10.30 4.07 -8.20
C ALA A 33 10.54 5.47 -8.76
N ALA A 34 9.48 6.18 -9.13
CA ALA A 34 9.58 7.53 -9.69
C ALA A 34 9.81 8.62 -8.62
N ARG A 35 9.47 8.36 -7.35
CA ARG A 35 9.41 9.37 -6.29
C ARG A 35 9.96 8.86 -4.97
N GLU A 36 11.09 9.41 -4.54
CA GLU A 36 11.67 9.12 -3.22
C GLU A 36 10.80 9.64 -2.07
N ASP A 37 10.05 10.73 -2.30
CA ASP A 37 9.15 11.36 -1.33
C ASP A 37 7.74 10.77 -1.34
N ALA A 38 7.49 9.67 -2.06
CA ALA A 38 6.16 9.05 -2.24
C ALA A 38 5.43 8.62 -0.95
N CYS A 39 6.11 8.58 0.20
CA CYS A 39 5.48 8.31 1.51
C CYS A 39 5.30 9.57 2.37
N ALA A 40 5.83 10.72 1.95
CA ALA A 40 5.70 11.96 2.68
C ALA A 40 4.44 12.70 2.25
N ARG A 41 3.66 13.20 3.22
CA ARG A 41 2.46 14.00 2.95
C ARG A 41 2.72 15.24 2.09
N SER A 42 3.95 15.76 2.11
CA SER A 42 4.39 16.89 1.29
C SER A 42 4.55 16.57 -0.20
N CYS A 43 4.54 15.30 -0.61
CA CYS A 43 4.63 14.93 -2.02
C CYS A 43 3.39 15.40 -2.78
N ALA A 44 3.54 16.45 -3.58
CA ALA A 44 2.43 17.10 -4.28
C ALA A 44 1.71 16.20 -5.30
N ALA A 45 2.41 15.20 -5.87
CA ALA A 45 1.81 14.25 -6.80
C ALA A 45 0.91 13.21 -6.11
N GLY A 46 0.96 13.13 -4.77
CA GLY A 46 0.27 12.15 -3.96
C GLY A 46 1.22 11.43 -3.00
N HIS A 47 0.69 10.70 -2.04
CA HIS A 47 1.50 9.86 -1.15
C HIS A 47 0.76 8.57 -0.82
N LEU A 48 1.52 7.52 -0.51
CA LEU A 48 0.95 6.26 -0.05
C LEU A 48 0.21 6.49 1.27
N THR A 49 -0.97 5.89 1.35
CA THR A 49 -1.74 5.75 2.59
C THR A 49 -1.86 4.27 2.91
N ALA A 50 -2.07 3.98 4.18
CA ALA A 50 -2.34 2.63 4.65
C ALA A 50 -3.56 2.67 5.56
N SER A 51 -4.43 1.68 5.38
CA SER A 51 -5.61 1.47 6.21
C SER A 51 -5.52 0.10 6.87
N VAL A 52 -6.19 -0.05 8.00
CA VAL A 52 -6.30 -1.32 8.71
C VAL A 52 -7.76 -1.72 8.76
N VAL A 53 -8.04 -2.99 8.48
CA VAL A 53 -9.36 -3.60 8.72
C VAL A 53 -9.22 -4.51 9.92
N LEU A 54 -9.86 -4.13 11.03
CA LEU A 54 -9.89 -4.94 12.24
C LEU A 54 -11.19 -5.75 12.28
N LEU A 55 -11.04 -7.07 12.39
CA LEU A 55 -12.14 -8.02 12.45
C LEU A 55 -12.23 -8.63 13.85
N ASP A 56 -13.44 -9.00 14.28
CA ASP A 56 -13.61 -9.86 15.45
C ASP A 56 -13.03 -11.28 15.20
N HIS A 57 -12.95 -12.08 16.26
CA HIS A 57 -12.35 -13.43 16.20
C HIS A 57 -13.02 -14.30 15.12
N GLU A 58 -14.33 -14.19 14.97
CA GLU A 58 -15.12 -14.98 14.04
C GLU A 58 -15.16 -14.39 12.62
N ARG A 59 -14.57 -13.19 12.43
CA ARG A 59 -14.55 -12.44 11.16
C ARG A 59 -15.94 -12.07 10.63
N ARG A 60 -16.89 -11.85 11.53
CA ARG A 60 -18.28 -11.47 11.23
C ARG A 60 -18.56 -9.99 11.45
N HIS A 61 -17.73 -9.31 12.25
CA HIS A 61 -17.87 -7.88 12.51
C HIS A 61 -16.56 -7.15 12.20
N VAL A 62 -16.69 -5.91 11.72
CA VAL A 62 -15.57 -5.01 11.44
C VAL A 62 -15.65 -3.78 12.35
N LEU A 63 -14.52 -3.37 12.92
CA LEU A 63 -14.44 -2.09 13.63
C LEU A 63 -14.34 -0.95 12.61
N LEU A 64 -15.26 0.01 12.70
CA LEU A 64 -15.24 1.26 11.95
C LEU A 64 -14.95 2.41 12.92
N THR A 65 -14.11 3.36 12.51
CA THR A 65 -13.65 4.51 13.30
C THR A 65 -13.87 5.82 12.58
#